data_AF-A0A7C6WWQ1-F1
#
_entry.id   AF-A0A7C6WWQ1-F1
#
_cell.length_a   1.000
_cell.length_b   1.000
_cell.length_c   1.000
_cell.angle_alpha   90.00
_cell.angle_beta   90.00
_cell.angle_gamma   90.00
#
_symmetry.space_group_name_H-M   'P 1'
#
loop_
_entity.id
_entity.type
_entity.pdbx_description
1 polymer ?
#
loop_
_entity_poly.entity_id
_entity_poly.type
_entity_poly.pdbx_seq_one_letter_code
_entity_poly.pdbx_strand_id
1 'polypeptide(L)'
;MMFRLIVSLGVLAAMAFFVLFGYLWWQEKSIVRAEGPADAMIVLGAQVLPDGKPSVQLEWRLTEALARYQAHPMPVVVCGDKGADEPATEASVMAAWLEARGVPAEHI
;
A
#
# COMPACT_ATOMS: atom_id res chain seq x y z
N MET A 1 35.35 -31.88 10.98
CA MET A 1 33.94 -32.23 11.25
C MET A 1 33.08 -30.99 11.53
N MET A 2 33.50 -30.11 12.45
CA MET A 2 32.79 -28.87 12.80
C MET A 2 32.52 -27.93 11.61
N PHE A 3 33.54 -27.66 10.76
CA PHE A 3 33.40 -26.76 9.61
C PHE A 3 32.33 -27.24 8.60
N ARG A 4 32.31 -28.55 8.29
CA ARG A 4 31.31 -29.13 7.38
C ARG A 4 29.90 -29.00 7.96
N LEU A 5 29.74 -29.17 9.27
CA LEU A 5 28.45 -29.03 9.95
C LEU A 5 27.94 -27.58 9.89
N ILE A 6 28.81 -26.60 10.13
CA ILE A 6 28.47 -25.18 10.03
C ILE A 6 28.04 -24.81 8.61
N VAL A 7 28.80 -25.26 7.59
CA VAL A 7 28.46 -25.01 6.19
C VAL A 7 27.11 -25.66 5.84
N SER A 8 26.89 -26.92 6.22
CA SER A 8 25.62 -27.61 5.97
C SER A 8 24.43 -26.91 6.62
N LEU A 9 24.56 -26.45 7.86
CA LEU A 9 23.51 -25.69 8.55
C LEU A 9 23.25 -24.34 7.87
N GLY A 10 24.30 -23.65 7.42
CA GLY A 10 24.16 -22.41 6.66
C GLY A 10 23.41 -22.60 5.35
N VAL A 11 23.70 -23.67 4.60
CA VAL A 11 22.99 -24.02 3.37
C VAL A 11 21.52 -24.35 3.65
N LEU A 12 21.24 -25.14 4.69
CA LEU A 12 19.88 -25.46 5.12
C LEU A 12 19.08 -24.22 5.51
N ALA A 13 19.69 -23.29 6.26
CA ALA A 13 19.06 -22.04 6.64
C ALA A 13 18.76 -21.15 5.43
N ALA A 14 19.72 -21.01 4.49
CA ALA A 14 19.49 -20.27 3.25
C ALA A 14 18.38 -20.90 2.41
N MET A 15 18.37 -22.23 2.26
CA MET A 15 17.32 -22.93 1.53
C MET A 15 15.94 -22.72 2.17
N ALA A 16 15.85 -22.84 3.50
CA ALA A 16 14.60 -22.58 4.23
C ALA A 16 14.12 -21.13 4.03
N PHE A 17 15.04 -20.15 4.07
CA PHE A 17 14.72 -18.75 3.81
C PHE A 17 14.13 -18.55 2.41
N PHE A 18 14.78 -19.08 1.36
CA PHE A 18 14.28 -18.91 -0.01
C PHE A 18 12.95 -19.62 -0.25
N VAL A 19 12.73 -20.80 0.35
CA VAL A 19 11.44 -21.50 0.27
C VAL A 19 10.34 -20.67 0.94
N LEU A 20 10.59 -20.18 2.17
CA LEU A 20 9.61 -19.37 2.89
C LEU A 20 9.33 -18.04 2.16
N PHE A 21 10.37 -17.36 1.69
CA PHE A 21 10.24 -16.11 0.93
C PHE A 21 9.46 -16.32 -0.37
N GLY A 22 9.79 -17.36 -1.13
CA GLY A 22 9.07 -17.70 -2.36
C GLY A 22 7.59 -18.05 -2.10
N TYR A 23 7.30 -18.76 -1.01
CA TYR A 23 5.93 -19.06 -0.59
C TYR A 23 5.14 -17.81 -0.22
N LEU A 24 5.71 -16.91 0.59
CA LEU A 24 5.09 -15.64 0.96
C LEU A 24 4.83 -14.76 -0.26
N TRP A 25 5.80 -14.68 -1.17
CA TRP A 25 5.68 -13.93 -2.41
C TRP A 25 4.57 -14.50 -3.31
N TRP A 26 4.47 -15.83 -3.42
CA TRP A 26 3.36 -16.46 -4.14
C TRP A 26 2.02 -16.12 -3.47
N GLN A 27 1.91 -16.27 -2.15
CA GLN A 27 0.67 -15.94 -1.45
C GLN A 27 0.20 -14.52 -1.75
N GLU A 28 1.09 -13.53 -1.66
CA GLU A 28 0.79 -12.13 -1.95
C GLU A 28 0.33 -11.91 -3.40
N LYS A 29 0.92 -12.62 -4.38
CA LYS A 29 0.49 -12.57 -5.78
C LYS A 29 -0.82 -13.30 -6.05
N SER A 30 -1.14 -14.32 -5.26
CA SER A 30 -2.32 -15.17 -5.43
C SER A 30 -3.59 -14.63 -4.78
N ILE A 31 -3.51 -13.48 -4.09
CA ILE A 31 -4.69 -12.81 -3.55
C ILE A 31 -5.67 -12.57 -4.71
N VAL A 32 -6.87 -13.12 -4.56
CA VAL A 32 -7.96 -12.95 -5.53
C VAL A 32 -8.23 -11.46 -5.64
N ARG A 33 -7.99 -10.91 -6.82
CA ARG A 33 -8.40 -9.54 -7.13
C ARG A 33 -9.92 -9.55 -7.26
N ALA A 34 -10.58 -8.56 -6.67
CA ALA A 34 -11.99 -8.34 -6.96
C ALA A 34 -12.13 -8.13 -8.48
N GLU A 35 -12.91 -8.98 -9.12
CA GLU A 35 -13.23 -8.88 -10.55
C GLU A 35 -14.59 -8.20 -10.71
N GLY A 36 -14.67 -7.30 -11.70
CA GLY A 36 -15.90 -6.55 -12.00
C GLY A 36 -15.87 -5.08 -11.58
N PRO A 37 -16.90 -4.31 -11.95
CA PRO A 37 -17.03 -2.92 -11.55
C PRO A 37 -17.26 -2.83 -10.04
N ALA A 38 -16.58 -1.89 -9.39
CA ALA A 38 -16.80 -1.56 -7.98
C ALA A 38 -17.68 -0.31 -7.91
N ASP A 39 -18.67 -0.32 -7.01
CA ASP A 39 -19.55 0.83 -6.78
C ASP A 39 -18.87 1.95 -5.99
N ALA A 40 -17.79 1.64 -5.27
CA ALA A 40 -16.99 2.58 -4.51
C ALA A 40 -15.59 2.01 -4.23
N MET A 41 -14.66 2.90 -3.86
CA MET A 41 -13.29 2.57 -3.47
C MET A 41 -12.99 3.12 -2.08
N ILE A 42 -12.27 2.34 -1.26
CA ILE A 42 -11.74 2.81 0.03
C ILE A 42 -10.22 2.84 -0.07
N VAL A 43 -9.63 4.00 0.21
CA VAL A 43 -8.17 4.16 0.25
C VAL A 43 -7.74 4.27 1.71
N LEU A 44 -6.95 3.31 2.15
CA LEU A 44 -6.41 3.27 3.52
C LEU A 44 -5.19 4.19 3.66
N GLY A 45 -5.19 4.98 4.71
CA GLY A 45 -4.10 5.84 5.14
C GLY A 45 -2.86 5.07 5.61
N ALA A 46 -1.75 5.79 5.78
CA ALA A 46 -0.45 5.20 6.11
C ALA A 46 0.41 6.13 6.99
N GLN A 47 0.95 7.19 6.40
CA GLN A 47 1.72 8.20 7.11
C GLN A 47 1.77 9.48 6.27
N VAL A 48 1.57 10.62 6.92
CA VAL A 48 1.92 11.95 6.42
C VAL A 48 3.27 12.35 6.99
N LEU A 49 4.17 12.81 6.14
CA LEU A 49 5.49 13.27 6.53
C LEU A 49 5.40 14.63 7.25
N PRO A 50 6.42 15.00 8.06
CA PRO A 50 6.44 16.29 8.75
C PRO A 50 6.33 17.52 7.83
N ASP A 51 6.69 17.39 6.54
CA ASP A 51 6.54 18.43 5.53
C ASP A 51 5.13 18.51 4.91
N GLY A 52 4.19 17.69 5.41
CA GLY A 52 2.79 17.65 4.97
C GLY A 52 2.54 16.80 3.74
N LYS A 53 3.56 16.13 3.19
CA LYS A 53 3.40 15.25 2.02
C LYS A 53 3.04 13.83 2.42
N PRO A 54 2.36 13.07 1.55
CA PRO A 54 2.19 11.64 1.77
C PRO A 54 3.56 10.94 1.81
N SER A 55 3.69 9.92 2.65
CA SER A 55 4.80 8.96 2.56
C SER A 55 4.77 8.19 1.23
N VAL A 56 5.88 7.54 0.87
CA VAL A 56 5.99 6.77 -0.39
C VAL A 56 4.89 5.71 -0.50
N GLN A 57 4.57 5.02 0.60
CA GLN A 57 3.51 4.01 0.64
C GLN A 57 2.13 4.63 0.46
N LEU A 58 1.88 5.80 1.08
CA LEU A 58 0.62 6.51 0.93
C LEU A 58 0.44 7.02 -0.50
N GLU A 59 1.51 7.55 -1.12
CA GLU A 59 1.50 8.01 -2.50
C GLU A 59 1.27 6.88 -3.50
N TRP A 60 1.84 5.68 -3.29
CA TRP A 60 1.56 4.52 -4.14
C TRP A 60 0.09 4.12 -4.11
N ARG A 61 -0.55 4.14 -2.93
CA ARG A 61 -1.99 3.85 -2.80
C ARG A 61 -2.84 4.90 -3.50
N LEU A 62 -2.52 6.18 -3.33
CA LEU A 62 -3.22 7.27 -3.99
C LEU A 62 -3.06 7.24 -5.50
N THR A 63 -1.88 6.84 -5.98
CA THR A 63 -1.61 6.71 -7.42
C THR A 63 -2.42 5.57 -8.05
N GLU A 64 -2.47 4.40 -7.40
CA GLU A 64 -3.31 3.29 -7.85
C GLU A 64 -4.81 3.65 -7.77
N ALA A 65 -5.23 4.34 -6.70
CA ALA A 65 -6.60 4.81 -6.55
C ALA A 65 -6.98 5.77 -7.69
N LEU A 66 -6.14 6.77 -7.97
CA LEU A 66 -6.36 7.71 -9.06
C LEU A 66 -6.47 7.00 -10.42
N ALA A 67 -5.61 6.02 -10.68
CA ALA A 67 -5.66 5.24 -11.93
C ALA A 67 -6.99 4.47 -12.06
N ARG A 68 -7.48 3.87 -10.97
CA ARG A 68 -8.78 3.19 -10.96
C ARG A 68 -9.95 4.14 -11.16
N TYR A 69 -9.93 5.28 -10.47
CA TYR A 69 -10.95 6.32 -10.61
C TYR A 69 -11.00 6.88 -12.04
N GLN A 70 -9.84 7.11 -12.66
CA GLN A 70 -9.76 7.60 -14.05
C GLN A 70 -10.30 6.57 -15.05
N ALA A 71 -10.08 5.27 -14.80
CA ALA A 71 -10.62 4.21 -15.64
C ALA A 71 -12.14 4.03 -15.45
N HIS A 72 -12.64 4.20 -14.23
CA HIS A 72 -14.07 4.11 -13.90
C HIS A 72 -14.40 5.06 -12.74
N PRO A 73 -14.96 6.25 -13.00
CA PRO A 73 -15.29 7.19 -11.94
C PRO A 73 -16.30 6.61 -10.95
N MET A 74 -15.95 6.63 -9.67
CA MET A 74 -16.74 6.09 -8.55
C MET A 74 -16.45 6.89 -7.28
N PRO A 75 -17.31 6.85 -6.24
CA PRO A 75 -16.99 7.38 -4.91
C PRO A 75 -15.69 6.79 -4.33
N VAL A 76 -14.84 7.65 -3.77
CA VAL A 76 -13.51 7.33 -3.23
C VAL A 76 -13.42 7.75 -1.77
N VAL A 77 -13.71 6.84 -0.85
CA VAL A 77 -13.58 7.12 0.58
C VAL A 77 -12.11 7.05 0.99
N VAL A 78 -11.53 8.19 1.33
CA VAL A 78 -10.19 8.26 1.96
C VAL A 78 -10.33 8.20 3.48
N CYS A 79 -9.50 7.40 4.15
CA CYS A 79 -9.58 7.24 5.60
C CYS A 79 -8.19 7.15 6.23
N GLY A 80 -8.00 7.86 7.33
CA GLY A 80 -6.76 7.91 8.08
C GLY A 80 -6.79 9.05 9.10
N ASP A 81 -6.24 8.79 10.28
CA ASP A 81 -6.23 9.74 11.39
C ASP A 81 -4.99 10.66 11.31
N LYS A 82 -4.77 11.47 12.35
CA LYS A 82 -3.57 12.28 12.53
C LYS A 82 -2.62 11.60 13.50
N GLY A 83 -1.43 11.23 13.03
CA GLY A 83 -0.33 10.80 13.89
C GLY A 83 0.19 11.94 14.80
N ALA A 84 0.83 11.58 15.91
CA ALA A 84 1.34 12.56 16.88
C ALA A 84 2.35 13.55 16.28
N ASP A 85 3.13 13.09 15.29
CA ASP A 85 4.17 13.87 14.60
C ASP A 85 3.72 14.40 13.23
N GLU A 86 2.41 14.34 12.93
CA GLU A 86 1.87 14.74 11.63
C GLU A 86 1.24 16.14 11.70
N PRO A 87 1.37 16.96 10.64
CA PRO A 87 0.79 18.30 10.63
C PRO A 87 -0.74 18.30 10.44
N ALA A 88 -1.30 17.28 9.78
CA ALA A 88 -2.70 17.15 9.41
C ALA A 88 -3.14 15.67 9.47
N THR A 89 -4.44 15.39 9.36
CA THR A 89 -4.91 14.00 9.22
C THR A 89 -4.49 13.45 7.87
N GLU A 90 -4.14 12.17 7.81
CA GLU A 90 -3.90 11.46 6.55
C GLU A 90 -5.04 11.66 5.57
N ALA A 91 -6.30 11.50 6.02
CA ALA A 91 -7.47 11.67 5.16
C ALA A 91 -7.55 13.07 4.50
N SER A 92 -7.24 14.14 5.23
CA SER A 92 -7.25 15.50 4.66
C SER A 92 -6.17 15.71 3.59
N VAL A 93 -4.97 15.15 3.81
CA VAL A 93 -3.87 15.20 2.84
C VAL A 93 -4.20 14.37 1.61
N MET A 94 -4.80 13.20 1.80
CA MET A 94 -5.24 12.31 0.73
C MET A 94 -6.31 12.97 -0.15
N ALA A 95 -7.33 13.60 0.45
CA ALA A 95 -8.37 14.30 -0.28
C ALA A 95 -7.78 15.45 -1.13
N ALA A 96 -6.99 16.33 -0.51
CA ALA A 96 -6.31 17.42 -1.21
C ALA A 96 -5.41 16.92 -2.36
N TRP A 97 -4.73 15.78 -2.16
CA TRP A 97 -3.86 15.18 -3.18
C TRP A 97 -4.64 14.69 -4.41
N LEU A 98 -5.82 14.09 -4.21
CA LEU A 98 -6.72 13.62 -5.26
C LEU A 98 -7.44 14.79 -5.96
N GLU A 99 -7.94 15.77 -5.20
CA GLU A 99 -8.56 16.99 -5.74
C GLU A 99 -7.59 17.75 -6.65
N ALA A 100 -6.34 17.93 -6.21
CA ALA A 100 -5.29 18.57 -7.00
C ALA A 100 -4.98 17.85 -8.32
N ARG A 101 -5.43 16.60 -8.48
CA ARG A 101 -5.26 15.77 -9.68
C ARG A 101 -6.57 15.53 -10.45
N GLY A 102 -7.60 16.31 -10.15
CA GLY A 102 -8.83 16.37 -10.93
C GLY A 102 -9.93 15.42 -10.50
N VAL A 103 -9.83 14.79 -9.32
CA VAL A 103 -10.97 14.10 -8.71
C VAL A 103 -11.88 15.17 -8.08
N PRO A 104 -13.18 15.27 -8.45
CA PRO A 104 -14.09 16.23 -7.84
C PRO A 104 -14.27 15.94 -6.35
N ALA A 105 -14.34 17.00 -5.53
CA ALA A 105 -14.47 16.88 -4.07
C ALA A 105 -15.76 16.13 -3.66
N GLU A 106 -16.83 16.23 -4.45
CA GLU A 106 -18.07 15.47 -4.22
C GLU A 106 -17.92 13.95 -4.40
N HIS A 107 -16.82 13.47 -4.98
CA HIS A 107 -16.53 12.05 -5.14
C HIS A 107 -15.55 11.52 -4.08
N ILE A 108 -15.03 12.34 -3.16
CA ILE A 108 -14.02 11.95 -2.15
C ILE A 108 -14.64 11.92 -0.75
#